data_AF-A0A1I3PN09-F1
#
_entry.id   AF-A0A1I3PN09-F1
#
_cell.length_a   1.000
_cell.length_b   1.000
_cell.length_c   1.000
_cell.angle_alpha   90.00
_cell.angle_beta   90.00
_cell.angle_gamma   90.00
#
_symmetry.space_group_name_H-M   'P 1'
#
loop_
_entity.id
_entity.type
_entity.pdbx_description
1 polymer ?
#
loop_
_entity_poly.entity_id
_entity_poly.type
_entity_poly.pdbx_seq_one_letter_code
_entity_poly.pdbx_strand_id
1 'polypeptide(L)'
;MVLRMDGFGGTRYYPENSELTIVCTYKSIGHRYVIVQYLDLPFSYRKVNRDGLCFLEPKLYDFLCSELERIDSGFYDDDELALKIIQKMCQQKHKPEH
;
A
#
# COMPACT_ATOMS: atom_id res chain seq x y z
N MET A 1 2.50 -11.95 -12.96
CA MET A 1 1.98 -11.67 -11.59
C MET A 1 3.01 -12.20 -10.62
N VAL A 2 3.36 -11.46 -9.59
CA VAL A 2 4.43 -11.79 -8.65
C VAL A 2 3.92 -11.76 -7.22
N LEU A 3 4.25 -12.79 -6.43
CA LEU A 3 3.91 -12.85 -5.01
C LEU A 3 4.79 -11.86 -4.22
N ARG A 4 4.17 -10.97 -3.45
CA ARG A 4 4.87 -9.96 -2.62
C ARG A 4 4.21 -9.81 -1.27
N MET A 5 4.96 -9.25 -0.32
CA MET A 5 4.40 -8.81 0.96
C MET A 5 3.38 -7.70 0.74
N ASP A 6 2.18 -7.86 1.31
CA ASP A 6 1.11 -6.87 1.22
C ASP A 6 1.27 -5.72 2.23
N GLY A 7 2.23 -5.84 3.17
CA GLY A 7 2.43 -4.89 4.26
C GLY A 7 1.38 -4.93 5.37
N PHE A 8 0.36 -5.77 5.26
CA PHE A 8 -0.62 -6.07 6.31
C PHE A 8 -0.25 -7.36 7.07
N GLY A 9 0.95 -7.91 6.85
CA GLY A 9 1.44 -9.14 7.46
C GLY A 9 1.02 -10.40 6.70
N GLY A 10 0.82 -10.30 5.39
CA GLY A 10 0.56 -11.42 4.48
C GLY A 10 1.32 -11.28 3.17
N THR A 11 1.05 -12.18 2.24
CA THR A 11 1.52 -12.06 0.86
C THR A 11 0.33 -12.07 -0.10
N ARG A 12 0.48 -11.38 -1.23
CA ARG A 12 -0.53 -11.31 -2.29
C ARG A 12 0.14 -11.24 -3.65
N TYR A 13 -0.54 -11.75 -4.67
CA TYR A 13 -0.10 -11.64 -6.05
C TYR A 13 -0.40 -10.24 -6.58
N TYR A 14 0.62 -9.58 -7.11
CA TYR A 14 0.49 -8.28 -7.75
C TYR A 14 0.88 -8.37 -9.24
N PRO A 15 0.23 -7.57 -10.09
CA PRO A 15 0.59 -7.46 -11.50
C PRO A 15 1.90 -6.68 -11.64
N GLU A 16 2.80 -7.14 -12.50
CA GLU A 16 4.09 -6.47 -12.74
C GLU A 16 3.91 -5.15 -13.49
N ASN A 17 2.98 -5.13 -14.44
CA ASN A 17 2.82 -4.04 -15.39
C ASN A 17 1.62 -3.12 -15.14
N SER A 18 0.96 -3.23 -13.98
CA SER A 18 -0.22 -2.39 -13.70
C SER A 18 0.13 -0.95 -13.32
N GLU A 19 -0.78 -0.04 -13.64
CA GLU A 19 -0.74 1.32 -13.13
C GLU A 19 -0.94 1.33 -11.61
N LEU A 20 -0.23 2.25 -10.95
CA LEU A 20 -0.21 2.40 -9.50
C LEU A 20 -0.91 3.69 -9.11
N THR A 21 -1.63 3.65 -7.99
CA THR A 21 -2.20 4.86 -7.38
C THR A 21 -1.96 4.86 -5.88
N ILE A 22 -1.73 6.05 -5.32
CA ILE A 22 -1.72 6.27 -3.88
C ILE A 22 -3.17 6.46 -3.46
N VAL A 23 -3.65 5.58 -2.59
CA VAL A 23 -5.03 5.65 -2.07
C VAL A 23 -5.10 6.63 -0.91
N CYS A 24 -4.22 6.46 0.07
CA CYS A 24 -4.03 7.37 1.18
C CYS A 24 -2.70 7.12 1.90
N THR A 25 -2.32 8.07 2.73
CA THR A 25 -1.24 7.95 3.71
C THR A 25 -1.78 8.10 5.12
N TYR A 26 -1.07 7.53 6.09
CA TYR A 26 -1.39 7.68 7.50
C TYR A 26 -0.12 7.59 8.34
N LYS A 27 -0.15 8.16 9.55
CA LYS A 27 0.97 8.06 10.49
C LYS A 27 0.65 7.09 11.61
N SER A 28 1.60 6.23 11.97
CA SER A 28 1.47 5.31 13.09
C SER A 28 2.81 5.06 13.75
N ILE A 29 2.88 5.27 15.07
CA ILE A 29 4.09 5.06 15.88
C ILE A 29 5.29 5.86 15.31
N GLY A 30 5.05 7.11 14.90
CA GLY A 30 6.09 7.98 14.32
C GLY A 30 6.50 7.66 12.88
N HIS A 31 5.99 6.58 12.28
CA HIS A 31 6.26 6.23 10.89
C HIS A 31 5.09 6.63 9.97
N ARG A 32 5.42 7.03 8.73
CA ARG A 32 4.44 7.29 7.68
C ARG A 32 4.27 6.05 6.82
N TYR A 33 3.03 5.61 6.68
CA TYR A 33 2.66 4.49 5.83
C TYR A 33 1.90 4.98 4.61
N VAL A 34 2.17 4.37 3.47
CA VAL A 34 1.51 4.63 2.19
C VAL A 34 0.70 3.41 1.82
N ILE A 35 -0.59 3.61 1.50
CA ILE A 35 -1.45 2.57 0.97
C ILE A 35 -1.56 2.79 -0.54
N VAL A 36 -1.07 1.82 -1.31
CA VAL A 36 -1.14 1.84 -2.78
C VAL A 36 -2.10 0.79 -3.30
N GLN A 37 -2.65 1.04 -4.48
CA GLN A 37 -3.49 0.13 -5.23
C GLN A 37 -2.95 -0.04 -6.66
N TYR A 38 -3.10 -1.26 -7.19
CA TYR A 38 -2.81 -1.59 -8.58
C TYR A 38 -4.14 -1.56 -9.34
N LEU A 39 -4.24 -0.76 -10.40
CA LEU A 39 -5.52 -0.51 -11.09
C LEU A 39 -6.11 -1.77 -11.75
N ASP A 40 -5.26 -2.71 -12.18
CA ASP A 40 -5.69 -4.00 -12.75
C ASP A 40 -6.24 -4.98 -11.69
N LEU A 41 -6.03 -4.68 -10.41
CA LEU A 41 -6.47 -5.47 -9.27
C LEU A 41 -7.22 -4.56 -8.28
N PRO A 42 -8.39 -4.04 -8.68
CA PRO A 42 -9.25 -3.28 -7.77
C PRO A 42 -9.55 -4.18 -6.57
N PHE A 43 -9.62 -3.59 -5.38
CA PHE A 43 -9.77 -4.30 -4.09
C PHE A 43 -8.52 -5.01 -3.55
N SER A 44 -7.36 -4.90 -4.20
CA SER A 44 -6.06 -5.25 -3.60
C SER A 44 -5.25 -4.03 -3.25
N TYR A 45 -4.86 -3.94 -1.97
CA TYR A 45 -4.05 -2.86 -1.43
C TYR A 45 -2.72 -3.40 -0.94
N ARG A 46 -1.69 -2.58 -1.06
CA ARG A 46 -0.39 -2.83 -0.45
C ARG A 46 -0.04 -1.68 0.47
N LYS A 47 0.39 -2.01 1.69
CA LYS A 47 0.93 -1.06 2.65
C LYS A 47 2.45 -1.02 2.53
N VAL A 48 2.98 0.19 2.48
CA VAL A 48 4.42 0.46 2.39
C VAL A 48 4.82 1.37 3.53
N ASN A 49 5.94 1.08 4.19
CA ASN A 49 6.56 2.03 5.11
C ASN A 49 7.41 3.02 4.29
N ARG A 50 7.16 4.33 4.45
CA ARG A 50 7.91 5.39 3.78
C ARG A 50 9.41 5.32 4.05
N ASP A 51 9.83 4.83 5.22
CA ASP A 51 11.27 4.70 5.54
C ASP A 51 11.93 3.50 4.85
N GLY A 52 11.12 2.56 4.35
CA GLY A 52 11.57 1.32 3.71
C GLY A 52 11.50 1.33 2.18
N LEU A 53 11.38 2.50 1.53
CA LEU A 53 11.20 2.60 0.07
C LEU A 53 12.32 1.90 -0.72
N CYS A 54 13.57 1.96 -0.24
CA CYS A 54 14.73 1.35 -0.92
C CYS A 54 14.66 -0.18 -1.05
N PHE A 55 13.76 -0.85 -0.32
CA PHE A 55 13.57 -2.30 -0.38
C PHE A 55 12.44 -2.71 -1.34
N LEU A 56 11.81 -1.75 -2.02
CA LEU A 56 10.73 -2.01 -2.97
C LEU A 56 11.28 -2.34 -4.35
N GLU A 57 10.43 -2.98 -5.15
CA GLU A 57 10.74 -3.18 -6.56
C GLU A 57 10.87 -1.85 -7.31
N PRO A 58 11.71 -1.76 -8.36
CA PRO A 58 12.04 -0.50 -9.03
C PRO A 58 10.81 0.33 -9.42
N LYS A 59 9.79 -0.31 -10.01
CA LYS A 59 8.58 0.38 -10.45
C LYS A 59 7.81 1.07 -9.31
N LEU A 60 7.65 0.40 -8.16
CA LEU A 60 6.95 0.97 -7.02
C LEU A 60 7.81 2.01 -6.31
N TYR A 61 9.12 1.77 -6.24
CA TYR A 61 10.09 2.73 -5.74
C TYR A 61 10.04 4.03 -6.55
N ASP A 62 10.20 3.96 -7.87
CA ASP A 62 10.22 5.12 -8.77
C ASP A 62 8.91 5.93 -8.66
N PHE A 63 7.77 5.23 -8.65
CA PHE A 63 6.45 5.85 -8.48
C PHE A 63 6.30 6.59 -7.13
N LEU A 64 6.69 5.95 -6.02
CA LEU A 64 6.60 6.58 -4.70
C LEU A 64 7.64 7.69 -4.52
N CYS A 65 8.80 7.57 -5.18
CA CYS A 65 9.85 8.58 -5.17
C CYS A 65 9.37 9.86 -5.87
N SER A 66 8.67 9.75 -7.01
CA SER A 66 8.11 10.93 -7.69
C SER A 66 7.02 11.65 -6.89
N GLU A 67 6.38 10.95 -5.96
CA GLU A 67 5.30 11.50 -5.11
C GLU A 67 5.76 11.86 -3.70
N LEU A 68 7.06 11.71 -3.39
CA LEU A 68 7.59 11.76 -2.03
C LEU A 68 7.33 13.10 -1.34
N GLU A 69 7.47 14.22 -2.07
CA GLU A 69 7.20 15.56 -1.51
C GLU A 69 5.74 15.70 -1.05
N ARG A 70 4.80 15.19 -1.86
CA ARG A 70 3.36 15.23 -1.56
C ARG A 70 3.00 14.26 -0.43
N ILE A 71 3.63 13.10 -0.39
CA ILE A 71 3.51 12.14 0.72
C ILE A 71 3.99 12.80 2.01
N ASP A 72 5.18 13.38 2.02
CA ASP A 72 5.78 13.95 3.23
C ASP A 72 5.00 15.18 3.72
N SER A 73 4.49 16.01 2.80
CA SER A 73 3.62 17.17 3.12
C SER A 73 2.24 16.78 3.64
N GLY A 74 1.86 15.51 3.57
CA GLY A 74 0.54 15.03 3.99
C GLY A 74 -0.59 15.30 3.00
N PHE A 75 -0.28 15.50 1.71
CA PHE A 75 -1.30 15.71 0.67
C PHE A 75 -2.30 14.54 0.59
N TYR A 76 -1.83 13.32 0.87
CA TYR A 76 -2.60 12.09 0.81
C TYR A 76 -3.12 11.64 2.20
N ASP A 77 -2.97 12.44 3.25
CA ASP A 77 -3.33 12.02 4.60
C ASP A 77 -4.84 11.83 4.74
N ASP A 78 -5.24 10.59 5.01
CA ASP A 78 -6.61 10.18 5.30
C ASP A 78 -6.59 8.97 6.24
N ASP A 79 -6.49 9.27 7.54
CA ASP A 79 -6.43 8.26 8.60
C ASP A 79 -7.73 7.43 8.66
N GLU A 80 -8.88 8.03 8.33
CA GLU A 80 -10.18 7.34 8.37
C GLU A 80 -10.28 6.30 7.26
N LEU A 81 -9.91 6.67 6.03
CA LEU A 81 -9.84 5.74 4.90
C LEU A 81 -8.78 4.66 5.14
N ALA A 82 -7.61 5.03 5.66
CA ALA A 82 -6.56 4.07 6.00
C ALA A 82 -7.07 3.02 6.99
N LEU A 83 -7.75 3.45 8.05
CA LEU A 83 -8.34 2.55 9.05
C LEU A 83 -9.37 1.60 8.42
N LYS A 84 -10.26 2.11 7.56
CA LYS A 84 -11.25 1.28 6.84
C LYS A 84 -10.58 0.23 5.96
N ILE A 85 -9.51 0.59 5.24
CA ILE A 85 -8.75 -0.35 4.40
C ILE A 85 -8.06 -1.41 5.26
N ILE A 86 -7.36 -0.99 6.32
CA ILE A 86 -6.65 -1.89 7.25
C ILE A 86 -7.64 -2.92 7.83
N GLN A 87 -8.80 -2.46 8.31
CA GLN A 87 -9.84 -3.35 8.85
C GLN A 87 -10.31 -4.38 7.81
N LYS A 88 -10.60 -3.93 6.58
CA LYS A 88 -11.00 -4.83 5.48
C LYS A 88 -9.91 -5.85 5.15
N MET A 89 -8.66 -5.43 5.07
CA MET A 89 -7.53 -6.30 4.74
C MET A 89 -7.27 -7.33 5.85
N CYS A 90 -7.42 -6.94 7.12
CA CYS A 90 -7.32 -7.86 8.25
C CYS A 90 -8.48 -8.86 8.32
N GLN A 91 -9.71 -8.44 8.03
CA GLN A 91 -10.89 -9.34 8.01
C GLN A 91 -10.83 -10.39 6.90
N GLN A 92 -10.27 -10.04 5.72
CA GLN A 92 -10.08 -11.00 4.63
C GLN A 92 -9.16 -12.17 5.01
N LYS A 93 -8.26 -11.99 5.99
CA LYS A 93 -7.41 -13.09 6.50
C LYS A 93 -8.16 -14.18 7.25
N HIS A 94 -9.40 -13.93 7.68
CA HIS A 94 -10.18 -14.85 8.51
C HIS A 94 -11.35 -15.51 7.78
N LYS A 95 -11.49 -15.30 6.46
CA LYS A 95 -12.42 -16.09 5.67
C LYS A 95 -11.71 -17.36 5.20
N PRO A 96 -12.05 -18.55 5.72
CA PRO A 96 -11.66 -19.78 5.06
C PRO A 96 -12.31 -19.78 3.67
N GLU A 97 -11.51 -20.09 2.66
CA GLU A 97 -12.00 -20.35 1.31
C GLU A 97 -12.99 -21.53 1.41
N HIS A 98 -14.22 -21.31 0.94
CA HIS A 98 -15.30 -22.31 0.93
C HIS A 98 -15.32 -23.06 -0.38
#